data_AF-A0A9E2MFT5-F1
#
_entry.id   AF-A0A9E2MFT5-F1
#
_cell.length_a   1.000
_cell.length_b   1.000
_cell.length_c   1.000
_cell.angle_alpha   90.00
_cell.angle_beta   90.00
_cell.angle_gamma   90.00
#
_symmetry.space_group_name_H-M   'P 1'
#
loop_
_entity.id
_entity.type
_entity.pdbx_description
1 polymer ?
#
loop_
_entity_poly.entity_id
_entity_poly.type
_entity_poly.pdbx_seq_one_letter_code
_entity_poly.pdbx_strand_id
1 'polypeptide(L)'
;GGLGCAPVVAGINYVVQRRSEYGKLKILQGIKQPSDLIYQDRYDAWRKQPDTEVLLSADKGGENWVWRTGFVTSCIEGLDIDPANSIGMTCGPEPMMRIAALALAKKGLAENDIYLSMERNMHCGIGHCGHCQFGSAFICKDGPVFPFAEIKDLICKPGF
;
A
#
# COMPACT_ATOMS: atom_id res chain seq x y z
N GLY A 1 2.01 -0.39 4.92
CA GLY A 1 1.89 -1.17 6.18
C GLY A 1 3.27 -1.50 6.72
N GLY A 2 3.50 -1.30 8.02
CA GLY A 2 4.82 -1.40 8.63
C GLY A 2 5.82 -0.45 7.96
N LEU A 3 7.03 -0.94 7.67
CA LEU A 3 8.03 -0.18 6.92
C LEU A 3 7.67 0.06 5.44
N GLY A 4 6.65 -0.63 4.91
CA GLY A 4 6.12 -0.38 3.57
C GLY A 4 5.50 1.01 3.37
N CYS A 5 5.44 1.85 4.43
CA CYS A 5 5.15 3.27 4.27
C CYS A 5 6.31 4.05 3.61
N ALA A 6 7.56 3.60 3.75
CA ALA A 6 8.72 4.35 3.25
C ALA A 6 8.75 4.47 1.71
N PRO A 7 8.50 3.39 0.92
CA PRO A 7 8.50 3.49 -0.54
C PRO A 7 7.36 4.37 -1.09
N VAL A 8 6.20 4.39 -0.43
CA VAL A 8 5.04 5.17 -0.88
C VAL A 8 5.14 6.67 -0.55
N VAL A 9 6.09 7.09 0.30
CA VAL A 9 6.34 8.51 0.61
C VAL A 9 6.52 9.35 -0.65
N ALA A 10 7.29 8.84 -1.62
CA ALA A 10 7.56 9.57 -2.86
C ALA A 10 6.28 9.81 -3.66
N GLY A 11 5.41 8.79 -3.78
CA GLY A 11 4.10 8.91 -4.43
C GLY A 11 3.17 9.87 -3.70
N ILE A 12 3.10 9.79 -2.36
CA ILE A 12 2.31 10.72 -1.55
C ILE A 12 2.79 12.16 -1.76
N ASN A 13 4.09 12.40 -1.68
CA ASN A 13 4.66 13.73 -1.87
C ASN A 13 4.45 14.25 -3.29
N TYR A 14 4.49 13.37 -4.30
CA TYR A 14 4.20 13.74 -5.68
C TYR A 14 2.78 14.32 -5.82
N VAL A 15 1.80 13.64 -5.22
CA VAL A 15 0.39 14.09 -5.20
C VAL A 15 0.25 15.39 -4.39
N VAL A 16 0.86 15.46 -3.20
CA VAL A 16 0.80 16.66 -2.34
C VAL A 16 1.41 17.89 -3.03
N GLN A 17 2.52 17.74 -3.75
CA GLN A 17 3.14 18.83 -4.51
C GLN A 17 2.31 19.30 -5.71
N ARG A 18 1.39 18.46 -6.20
CA ARG A 18 0.51 18.73 -7.34
C ARG A 18 -0.95 18.69 -6.92
N ARG A 19 -1.26 19.18 -5.72
CA ARG A 19 -2.56 18.93 -5.08
C ARG A 19 -3.76 19.33 -5.93
N SER A 20 -3.64 20.37 -6.76
CA SER A 20 -4.68 20.83 -7.70
C SER A 20 -4.99 19.88 -8.85
N GLU A 21 -4.08 18.94 -9.17
CA GLU A 21 -4.23 17.97 -10.26
C GLU A 21 -4.93 16.68 -9.82
N TYR A 22 -5.12 16.49 -8.50
CA TYR A 22 -5.63 15.24 -7.93
C TYR A 22 -6.93 15.47 -7.16
N GLY A 23 -7.85 14.51 -7.24
CA GLY A 23 -9.02 14.41 -6.36
C GLY A 23 -8.63 14.03 -4.93
N LYS A 24 -9.52 13.38 -4.17
CA LYS A 24 -9.27 13.00 -2.77
C LYS A 24 -8.03 12.11 -2.63
N LEU A 25 -7.15 12.41 -1.66
CA LEU A 25 -6.00 11.58 -1.31
C LEU A 25 -6.31 10.81 -0.02
N LYS A 26 -6.19 9.48 -0.05
CA LYS A 26 -6.44 8.61 1.12
C LYS A 26 -5.19 7.83 1.46
N ILE A 27 -4.64 8.04 2.65
CA ILE A 27 -3.40 7.41 3.12
C ILE A 27 -3.74 6.47 4.27
N LEU A 28 -3.48 5.18 4.09
CA LEU A 28 -3.75 4.15 5.09
C LEU A 28 -2.41 3.56 5.57
N GLN A 29 -2.18 3.60 6.88
CA GLN A 29 -0.99 2.97 7.48
C GLN A 29 -1.37 2.07 8.65
N GLY A 30 -0.98 0.80 8.52
CA GLY A 30 -1.06 -0.21 9.57
C GLY A 30 0.30 -0.46 10.20
N ILE A 31 0.34 -0.62 11.52
CA ILE A 31 1.53 -1.00 12.32
C ILE A 31 1.15 -2.09 13.32
N LYS A 32 2.12 -2.78 13.92
CA LYS A 32 1.81 -3.79 14.96
C LYS A 32 1.47 -3.14 16.30
N GLN A 33 2.21 -2.09 16.68
CA GLN A 33 2.05 -1.35 17.93
C GLN A 33 2.45 0.13 17.73
N PRO A 34 1.97 1.08 18.56
CA PRO A 34 2.22 2.51 18.38
C PRO A 34 3.69 2.92 18.23
N SER A 35 4.59 2.26 18.96
CA SER A 35 6.02 2.53 18.90
C SER A 35 6.66 2.21 17.54
N ASP A 36 5.99 1.43 16.69
CA ASP A 36 6.44 1.13 15.33
C ASP A 36 6.03 2.23 14.33
N LEU A 37 5.24 3.23 14.76
CA LEU A 37 4.82 4.33 13.89
C LEU A 37 5.98 5.29 13.65
N ILE A 38 6.67 5.08 12.53
CA ILE A 38 7.62 6.05 11.99
C ILE A 38 6.88 7.19 11.30
N TYR A 39 7.56 8.33 11.15
CA TYR A 39 7.07 9.51 10.40
C TYR A 39 5.77 10.14 10.91
N GLN A 40 5.55 10.18 12.22
CA GLN A 40 4.37 10.81 12.83
C GLN A 40 4.15 12.24 12.33
N ASP A 41 5.20 13.08 12.35
CA ASP A 41 5.14 14.46 11.84
C ASP A 41 4.70 14.55 10.37
N ARG A 42 5.04 13.55 9.55
CA ARG A 42 4.62 13.52 8.13
C ARG A 42 3.13 13.20 8.00
N TYR A 43 2.63 12.23 8.75
CA TYR A 43 1.20 11.95 8.79
C TYR A 43 0.40 13.15 9.32
N ASP A 44 0.93 13.88 10.30
CA ASP A 44 0.34 15.14 10.77
C ASP A 44 0.33 16.22 9.69
N ALA A 45 1.42 16.36 8.93
CA ALA A 45 1.51 17.31 7.83
C ALA A 45 0.57 16.95 6.67
N TRP A 46 0.49 15.67 6.29
CA TRP A 46 -0.39 15.22 5.21
C TRP A 46 -1.87 15.37 5.56
N ARG A 47 -2.26 15.17 6.83
CA ARG A 47 -3.64 15.42 7.29
C ARG A 47 -4.11 16.85 7.15
N LYS A 48 -3.19 17.80 7.11
CA LYS A 48 -3.50 19.23 6.95
C LYS A 48 -3.65 19.62 5.48
N GLN A 49 -3.34 18.72 4.54
CA GLN A 49 -3.50 18.99 3.11
C GLN A 49 -4.97 18.96 2.70
N PRO A 50 -5.38 19.80 1.73
CA PRO A 50 -6.75 19.78 1.20
C PRO A 50 -7.15 18.38 0.72
N ASP A 51 -8.42 18.02 0.93
CA ASP A 51 -9.02 16.78 0.47
C ASP A 51 -8.15 15.53 0.76
N THR A 52 -7.52 15.50 1.94
CA THR A 52 -6.61 14.42 2.35
C THR A 52 -7.11 13.74 3.62
N GLU A 53 -7.31 12.43 3.55
CA GLU A 53 -7.69 11.58 4.68
C GLU A 53 -6.51 10.69 5.05
N VAL A 54 -6.09 10.69 6.32
CA VAL A 54 -5.06 9.78 6.83
C VAL A 54 -5.66 8.89 7.90
N LEU A 55 -5.52 7.59 7.69
CA LEU A 55 -6.06 6.54 8.53
C LEU A 55 -4.92 5.70 9.09
N LEU A 56 -4.71 5.82 10.39
CA LEU A 56 -3.72 5.05 11.13
C LEU A 56 -4.40 3.92 11.87
N SER A 57 -3.79 2.73 11.84
CA SER A 57 -4.27 1.55 12.56
C SER A 57 -3.11 0.80 13.20
N ALA A 58 -3.29 0.33 14.43
CA ALA A 58 -2.32 -0.53 15.12
C ALA A 58 -2.98 -1.87 15.49
N ASP A 59 -2.31 -3.00 15.27
CA ASP A 59 -2.84 -4.31 15.69
C ASP A 59 -3.05 -4.35 17.22
N LYS A 60 -2.16 -3.70 17.97
CA LYS A 60 -2.23 -3.53 19.42
C LYS A 60 -2.10 -2.05 19.77
N GLY A 61 -3.23 -1.35 19.96
CA GLY A 61 -3.24 0.08 20.27
C GLY A 61 -2.58 0.45 21.60
N GLY A 62 -2.86 -0.25 22.69
CA GLY A 62 -2.39 0.19 24.02
C GLY A 62 -3.04 1.51 24.48
N GLU A 63 -2.63 2.01 25.64
CA GLU A 63 -3.38 3.07 26.37
C GLU A 63 -3.39 4.43 25.67
N ASN A 64 -2.31 4.79 24.97
CA ASN A 64 -2.15 6.13 24.35
C ASN A 64 -2.48 6.15 22.86
N TRP A 65 -3.07 5.08 22.31
CA TRP A 65 -3.40 5.01 20.90
C TRP A 65 -4.80 5.53 20.62
N VAL A 66 -4.83 6.73 20.04
CA VAL A 66 -6.07 7.45 19.73
C VAL A 66 -6.64 7.09 18.35
N TRP A 67 -5.96 6.24 17.58
CA TRP A 67 -6.40 5.82 16.24
C TRP A 67 -7.03 4.42 16.26
N ARG A 68 -7.31 3.85 15.09
CA ARG A 68 -8.01 2.56 15.01
C ARG A 68 -7.15 1.41 15.53
N THR A 69 -7.77 0.47 16.23
CA THR A 69 -7.11 -0.78 16.64
C THR A 69 -7.58 -1.92 15.72
N GLY A 70 -6.64 -2.71 15.20
CA GLY A 70 -6.87 -3.81 14.27
C GLY A 70 -6.17 -3.63 12.92
N PHE A 71 -6.47 -4.54 11.99
CA PHE A 71 -5.83 -4.55 10.66
C PHE A 71 -6.24 -3.34 9.81
N VAL A 72 -5.26 -2.67 9.22
CA VAL A 72 -5.49 -1.53 8.32
C VAL A 72 -6.39 -1.86 7.12
N THR A 73 -6.39 -3.11 6.67
CA THR A 73 -7.22 -3.56 5.55
C THR A 73 -8.72 -3.45 5.84
N SER A 74 -9.13 -3.58 7.12
CA SER A 74 -10.52 -3.35 7.53
C SER A 74 -10.99 -1.91 7.27
N CYS A 75 -10.06 -0.95 7.21
CA CYS A 75 -10.39 0.45 6.94
C CYS A 75 -10.88 0.65 5.50
N ILE A 76 -10.52 -0.25 4.57
CA ILE A 76 -10.83 -0.13 3.14
C ILE A 76 -12.34 -0.21 2.90
N GLU A 77 -13.06 -1.04 3.67
CA GLU A 77 -14.50 -1.20 3.53
C GLU A 77 -15.27 0.11 3.81
N GLY A 78 -14.75 0.96 4.69
CA GLY A 78 -15.33 2.26 5.02
C GLY A 78 -14.94 3.39 4.07
N LEU A 79 -14.06 3.16 3.10
CA LEU A 79 -13.61 4.21 2.19
C LEU A 79 -14.68 4.55 1.15
N ASP A 80 -14.97 5.83 1.04
CA ASP A 80 -15.58 6.44 -0.15
C ASP A 80 -14.52 6.52 -1.26
N ILE A 81 -14.71 5.80 -2.37
CA ILE A 81 -13.79 5.76 -3.51
C ILE A 81 -14.63 5.89 -4.78
N ASP A 82 -14.22 6.76 -5.70
CA ASP A 82 -14.75 6.82 -7.06
C ASP A 82 -13.92 5.89 -7.96
N PRO A 83 -14.41 4.68 -8.30
CA PRO A 83 -13.59 3.69 -9.00
C PRO A 83 -13.21 4.11 -10.42
N ALA A 84 -13.96 5.01 -11.04
CA ALA A 84 -13.68 5.48 -12.40
C ALA A 84 -12.52 6.49 -12.45
N ASN A 85 -12.11 7.04 -11.31
CA ASN A 85 -11.12 8.11 -11.23
C ASN A 85 -10.15 7.94 -10.05
N SER A 86 -9.90 6.68 -9.66
CA SER A 86 -9.01 6.35 -8.54
C SER A 86 -8.06 5.22 -8.90
N ILE A 87 -6.83 5.33 -8.41
CA ILE A 87 -5.85 4.23 -8.41
C ILE A 87 -5.56 3.81 -6.96
N GLY A 88 -5.27 2.54 -6.76
CA GLY A 88 -4.83 1.98 -5.49
C GLY A 88 -3.32 1.70 -5.51
N MET A 89 -2.58 2.08 -4.48
CA MET A 89 -1.18 1.71 -4.33
C MET A 89 -0.97 1.05 -2.97
N THR A 90 -0.32 -0.12 -2.95
CA THR A 90 -0.08 -0.86 -1.72
C THR A 90 1.38 -1.29 -1.60
N CYS A 91 1.90 -1.20 -0.38
CA CYS A 91 3.24 -1.64 -0.04
C CYS A 91 3.27 -2.09 1.43
N GLY A 92 3.88 -3.24 1.68
CA GLY A 92 3.97 -3.86 2.99
C GLY A 92 3.95 -5.38 2.89
N PRO A 93 3.62 -6.10 3.99
CA PRO A 93 3.58 -7.55 3.98
C PRO A 93 2.65 -8.11 2.90
N GLU A 94 3.08 -9.14 2.19
CA GLU A 94 2.32 -9.74 1.08
C GLU A 94 0.88 -10.14 1.46
N PRO A 95 0.62 -10.78 2.62
CA PRO A 95 -0.75 -11.08 3.03
C PRO A 95 -1.63 -9.81 3.17
N MET A 96 -1.04 -8.70 3.64
CA MET A 96 -1.72 -7.43 3.77
C MET A 96 -2.03 -6.83 2.38
N MET A 97 -1.04 -6.81 1.47
CA MET A 97 -1.24 -6.27 0.11
C MET A 97 -2.28 -7.07 -0.66
N ARG A 98 -2.26 -8.41 -0.57
CA ARG A 98 -3.28 -9.29 -1.16
C ARG A 98 -4.69 -8.95 -0.69
N ILE A 99 -4.89 -8.86 0.64
CA ILE A 99 -6.21 -8.53 1.20
C ILE A 99 -6.63 -7.11 0.80
N ALA A 100 -5.70 -6.15 0.80
CA ALA A 100 -5.97 -4.78 0.39
C ALA A 100 -6.39 -4.70 -1.09
N ALA A 101 -5.67 -5.37 -1.99
CA ALA A 101 -5.98 -5.41 -3.41
C ALA A 101 -7.36 -6.03 -3.68
N LEU A 102 -7.69 -7.15 -3.02
CA LEU A 102 -9.02 -7.76 -3.11
C LEU A 102 -10.12 -6.84 -2.58
N ALA A 103 -9.87 -6.13 -1.47
CA ALA A 103 -10.84 -5.18 -0.92
C ALA A 103 -11.06 -3.96 -1.83
N LEU A 104 -10.01 -3.45 -2.48
CA LEU A 104 -10.10 -2.38 -3.48
C LEU A 104 -10.83 -2.85 -4.74
N ALA A 105 -10.55 -4.05 -5.23
CA ALA A 105 -11.26 -4.63 -6.37
C ALA A 105 -12.76 -4.83 -6.04
N LYS A 106 -13.09 -5.28 -4.82
CA LYS A 106 -14.48 -5.37 -4.34
C LYS A 106 -15.18 -4.01 -4.27
N LYS A 107 -14.43 -2.92 -4.07
CA LYS A 107 -14.92 -1.54 -4.15
C LYS A 107 -15.11 -1.04 -5.58
N GLY A 108 -14.79 -1.85 -6.59
CA GLY A 108 -15.01 -1.56 -8.00
C GLY A 108 -13.79 -1.03 -8.74
N LEU A 109 -12.64 -0.87 -8.08
CA LEU A 109 -11.41 -0.48 -8.79
C LEU A 109 -11.02 -1.59 -9.78
N ALA A 110 -10.66 -1.21 -11.00
CA ALA A 110 -10.15 -2.16 -11.96
C ALA A 110 -8.83 -2.76 -11.46
N GLU A 111 -8.60 -4.05 -11.72
CA GLU A 111 -7.39 -4.73 -11.26
C GLU A 111 -6.11 -4.16 -11.88
N ASN A 112 -6.20 -3.48 -13.02
CA ASN A 112 -5.09 -2.75 -13.65
C ASN A 112 -4.76 -1.44 -12.93
N ASP A 113 -5.69 -0.88 -12.17
CA ASP A 113 -5.54 0.39 -11.44
C ASP A 113 -5.13 0.17 -9.97
N ILE A 114 -4.87 -1.08 -9.58
CA ILE A 114 -4.39 -1.45 -8.25
C ILE A 114 -2.95 -1.90 -8.38
N TYR A 115 -2.02 -1.20 -7.73
CA TYR A 115 -0.59 -1.46 -7.82
C TYR A 115 -0.04 -2.01 -6.50
N LEU A 116 0.79 -3.04 -6.60
CA LEU A 116 1.46 -3.68 -5.47
C LEU A 116 2.97 -3.56 -5.65
N SER A 117 3.64 -3.01 -4.64
CA SER A 117 5.11 -3.00 -4.57
C SER A 117 5.59 -4.31 -3.95
N MET A 118 5.98 -5.25 -4.80
CA MET A 118 6.37 -6.61 -4.42
C MET A 118 7.80 -6.68 -3.89
N GLU A 119 8.03 -7.59 -2.95
CA GLU A 119 9.33 -7.87 -2.35
C GLU A 119 9.64 -9.37 -2.40
N ARG A 120 10.88 -9.72 -2.72
CA ARG A 120 11.48 -11.07 -2.64
C ARG A 120 12.95 -10.93 -2.26
N ASN A 121 13.58 -12.04 -1.88
CA ASN A 121 15.03 -12.06 -1.66
C ASN A 121 15.76 -11.69 -2.96
N MET A 122 16.61 -10.66 -2.88
CA MET A 122 17.42 -10.21 -4.00
C MET A 122 18.89 -10.48 -3.72
N HIS A 123 19.64 -10.91 -4.74
CA HIS A 123 21.09 -11.01 -4.67
C HIS A 123 21.75 -10.11 -5.72
N CYS A 124 21.51 -10.37 -7.01
CA CYS A 124 22.16 -9.58 -8.08
C CYS A 124 21.53 -8.20 -8.34
N GLY A 125 20.23 -8.01 -8.06
CA GLY A 125 19.51 -6.76 -8.33
C GLY A 125 19.34 -6.36 -9.81
N ILE A 126 19.79 -7.20 -10.77
CA ILE A 126 19.84 -6.86 -12.20
C ILE A 126 19.22 -7.94 -13.12
N GLY A 127 18.40 -8.83 -12.56
CA GLY A 127 17.66 -9.84 -13.32
C GLY A 127 18.50 -11.02 -13.84
N HIS A 128 19.66 -11.31 -13.24
CA HIS A 128 20.55 -12.38 -13.67
C HIS A 128 20.41 -13.68 -12.85
N CYS A 129 20.26 -13.57 -11.52
CA CYS A 129 20.41 -14.71 -10.61
C CYS A 129 19.13 -15.48 -10.25
N GLY A 130 17.94 -15.05 -10.70
CA GLY A 130 16.66 -15.73 -10.39
C GLY A 130 16.13 -15.63 -8.95
N HIS A 131 16.87 -15.10 -7.99
CA HIS A 131 16.44 -15.11 -6.58
C HIS A 131 15.14 -14.32 -6.31
N CYS A 132 14.93 -13.26 -7.09
CA CYS A 132 13.74 -12.41 -7.00
C CYS A 132 12.68 -12.78 -8.05
N GLN A 133 12.75 -14.00 -8.61
CA GLN A 133 11.79 -14.44 -9.60
C GLN A 133 10.40 -14.58 -8.97
N PHE A 134 9.40 -14.10 -9.69
CA PHE A 134 8.00 -14.18 -9.34
C PHE A 134 7.20 -14.52 -10.60
N GLY A 135 6.90 -15.80 -10.77
CA GLY A 135 6.39 -16.31 -12.06
C GLY A 135 7.45 -16.17 -13.15
N SER A 136 7.07 -15.54 -14.26
CA SER A 136 7.97 -15.23 -15.37
C SER A 136 8.76 -13.93 -15.18
N ALA A 137 8.41 -13.11 -14.19
CA ALA A 137 9.02 -11.80 -13.96
C ALA A 137 10.15 -11.86 -12.91
N PHE A 138 11.11 -10.95 -13.02
CA PHE A 138 12.12 -10.67 -12.01
C PHE A 138 11.76 -9.37 -11.29
N ILE A 139 11.44 -9.42 -9.99
CA ILE A 139 11.03 -8.22 -9.23
C ILE A 139 12.06 -7.08 -9.33
N CYS A 140 13.36 -7.39 -9.31
CA CYS A 140 14.41 -6.36 -9.38
C CYS A 140 14.56 -5.69 -10.76
N LYS A 141 14.05 -6.28 -11.83
CA LYS A 141 14.24 -5.81 -13.21
C LYS A 141 12.92 -5.36 -13.84
N ASP A 142 11.89 -6.19 -13.71
CA ASP A 142 10.58 -5.97 -14.32
C ASP A 142 9.62 -5.24 -13.35
N GLY A 143 9.94 -5.27 -12.04
CA GLY A 143 9.17 -4.60 -10.98
C GLY A 143 9.92 -3.39 -10.39
N PRO A 144 9.80 -3.14 -9.07
CA PRO A 144 9.08 -3.94 -8.05
C PRO A 144 7.57 -3.69 -8.00
N VAL A 145 7.07 -2.70 -8.75
CA VAL A 145 5.65 -2.32 -8.73
C VAL A 145 4.91 -2.95 -9.90
N PHE A 146 3.89 -3.75 -9.61
CA PHE A 146 3.09 -4.44 -10.62
C PHE A 146 1.61 -4.08 -10.50
N PRO A 147 0.87 -3.98 -11.61
CA PRO A 147 -0.59 -4.00 -11.59
C PRO A 147 -1.10 -5.32 -11.00
N PHE A 148 -2.16 -5.28 -10.20
CA PHE A 148 -2.72 -6.44 -9.54
C PHE A 148 -3.18 -7.48 -10.56
N ALA A 149 -3.76 -7.04 -11.68
CA ALA A 149 -4.18 -7.91 -12.77
C ALA A 149 -3.07 -8.85 -13.28
N GLU A 150 -1.81 -8.39 -13.31
CA GLU A 150 -0.68 -9.20 -13.81
C GLU A 150 -0.24 -10.29 -12.83
N ILE A 151 -0.37 -10.01 -11.53
CA ILE A 151 0.19 -10.86 -10.48
C ILE A 151 -0.87 -11.55 -9.61
N LYS A 152 -2.16 -11.30 -9.85
CA LYS A 152 -3.27 -11.80 -9.04
C LYS A 152 -3.25 -13.32 -8.86
N ASP A 153 -3.06 -14.06 -9.95
CA ASP A 153 -3.05 -15.52 -9.94
C ASP A 153 -1.87 -16.10 -9.16
N LEU A 154 -0.77 -15.34 -9.07
CA LEU A 154 0.43 -15.71 -8.34
C LEU A 154 0.28 -15.36 -6.86
N ILE A 155 0.00 -14.10 -6.52
CA ILE A 155 -0.10 -13.64 -5.13
C ILE A 155 -1.29 -14.24 -4.37
N CYS A 156 -2.34 -14.66 -5.08
CA CYS A 156 -3.47 -15.34 -4.45
C CYS A 156 -3.24 -16.84 -4.20
N LYS A 157 -2.15 -17.40 -4.74
CA LYS A 157 -1.83 -18.82 -4.61
C LYS A 157 -0.97 -19.06 -3.36
N PRO A 158 -1.42 -19.89 -2.39
CA PRO A 158 -0.62 -20.21 -1.22
C PRO A 158 0.75 -20.81 -1.59
N GLY A 159 1.82 -20.26 -1.01
CA GLY A 159 3.19 -20.75 -1.20
C GLY A 159 3.89 -20.28 -2.48
N PHE A 160 3.30 -19.32 -3.20
CA PHE A 160 3.93 -18.65 -4.34
C PHE A 160 4.58 -17.33 -3.92
#